data_AF-A0A2E8HG37-F1
#
_entry.id   AF-A0A2E8HG37-F1
#
_cell.length_a   1.000
_cell.length_b   1.000
_cell.length_c   1.000
_cell.angle_alpha   90.00
_cell.angle_beta   90.00
_cell.angle_gamma   90.00
#
_symmetry.space_group_name_H-M   'P 1'
#
loop_
_entity.id
_entity.type
_entity.pdbx_description
1 polymer ?
#
loop_
_entity_poly.entity_id
_entity_poly.type
_entity_poly.pdbx_seq_one_letter_code
_entity_poly.pdbx_strand_id
1 'polypeptide(L)'
;MPRTQIEPVLLDDEQVRGYIANGYIKIDLSLPGEFHEAIASKLDLMLELGPNLGNNVLPHAPEFRHVLNAPEVRGALISLLGEDYIEHPHRYCHNIAPVDEMPEDMEAAVGQRCHQDSYTPMSRPRQHYPRYARIIYYPRDTPVKHGPTHVTPGTQLHKVVTDADRVAAIPMEGPAGSLWITHFDVIHGGGINLSDTTRHMIKFIYLRRTEPTSPSWNCDRERWQNPEDLQGPWDLEVVWSHMWDWMCGKRNRYDSFLSDNATADKGNVADLVATLSAQEPLERVLTAIRQLAALGPQAAEAVSALADLLNRDHQAARAAATYALGAIGEPAVETLVAKLEAAGQTGWEEGAPANWSEGAVQMMDEAYALGAIGRLAVAPLIGLLESAGEWGRINAAFALGEMDSQAEEAVPALTRCLDDDSHRIVRTALDSLGTIGGDIDQFLPRMRRLLVESRPGWEEVLTGRRAWMPRDQVRLNVATAIARLGSAAASAEDELVTALEDPCGYVGLLATDALRHLGSPTADEAVMDLVMAQRWDSSLSEARPW
;
A
#
# COMPACT_ATOMS: atom_id res chain seq x y z
N MET A 1 6.00 -23.73 12.00
CA MET A 1 6.54 -24.55 10.90
C MET A 1 7.47 -23.70 10.06
N PRO A 2 8.61 -24.22 9.57
CA PRO A 2 9.42 -23.49 8.59
C PRO A 2 8.58 -23.24 7.32
N ARG A 3 8.85 -22.13 6.61
CA ARG A 3 8.12 -21.70 5.38
C ARG A 3 8.06 -22.76 4.25
N THR A 4 8.74 -23.89 4.40
CA THR A 4 9.15 -24.80 3.32
C THR A 4 8.52 -26.19 3.34
N GLN A 5 7.62 -26.53 4.27
CA GLN A 5 7.07 -27.91 4.37
C GLN A 5 5.65 -28.11 3.82
N ILE A 6 4.87 -27.05 3.60
CA ILE A 6 3.50 -27.14 3.09
C ILE A 6 3.37 -26.23 1.86
N GLU A 7 2.85 -26.79 0.76
CA GLU A 7 2.62 -26.03 -0.46
C GLU A 7 1.58 -24.93 -0.22
N PRO A 8 1.80 -23.71 -0.77
CA PRO A 8 0.85 -22.62 -0.64
C PRO A 8 -0.42 -22.90 -1.47
N VAL A 9 -1.58 -22.51 -0.96
CA VAL A 9 -2.85 -22.53 -1.70
C VAL A 9 -3.02 -21.17 -2.38
N LEU A 10 -2.68 -21.10 -3.67
CA LEU A 10 -2.77 -19.88 -4.46
C LEU A 10 -4.22 -19.49 -4.74
N LEU A 11 -4.47 -18.20 -4.91
CA LEU A 11 -5.76 -17.67 -5.34
C LEU A 11 -6.02 -18.02 -6.81
N ASP A 12 -7.29 -18.03 -7.21
CA ASP A 12 -7.71 -18.07 -8.60
C ASP A 12 -7.91 -16.66 -9.20
N ASP A 13 -8.24 -16.61 -10.49
CA ASP A 13 -8.52 -15.36 -11.20
C ASP A 13 -9.65 -14.54 -10.54
N GLU A 14 -10.71 -15.18 -10.09
CA GLU A 14 -11.89 -14.51 -9.55
C GLU A 14 -11.56 -13.83 -8.21
N GLN A 15 -10.82 -14.52 -7.35
CA GLN A 15 -10.33 -14.00 -6.08
C GLN A 15 -9.41 -12.79 -6.26
N VAL A 16 -8.49 -12.83 -7.24
CA VAL A 16 -7.58 -11.70 -7.53
C VAL A 16 -8.36 -10.52 -8.14
N ARG A 17 -9.31 -10.77 -9.05
CA ARG A 17 -10.20 -9.73 -9.61
C ARG A 17 -11.05 -9.08 -8.53
N GLY A 18 -11.64 -9.89 -7.65
CA GLY A 18 -12.39 -9.42 -6.48
C GLY A 18 -11.55 -8.54 -5.58
N TYR A 19 -10.29 -8.91 -5.30
CA TYR A 19 -9.38 -8.07 -4.52
C TYR A 19 -9.07 -6.74 -5.21
N ILE A 20 -8.81 -6.73 -6.52
CA ILE A 20 -8.54 -5.51 -7.29
C ILE A 20 -9.75 -4.58 -7.30
N ALA A 21 -10.96 -5.13 -7.49
CA ALA A 21 -12.18 -4.33 -7.62
C ALA A 21 -12.74 -3.89 -6.27
N ASN A 22 -12.91 -4.82 -5.33
CA ASN A 22 -13.54 -4.57 -4.03
C ASN A 22 -12.54 -4.09 -2.97
N GLY A 23 -11.23 -4.33 -3.16
CA GLY A 23 -10.18 -3.93 -2.22
C GLY A 23 -9.99 -4.90 -1.05
N TYR A 24 -10.63 -6.07 -1.04
CA TYR A 24 -10.46 -7.08 0.00
C TYR A 24 -10.92 -8.48 -0.41
N ILE A 25 -10.49 -9.50 0.34
CA ILE A 25 -10.83 -10.92 0.18
C ILE A 25 -10.87 -11.61 1.55
N LYS A 26 -11.79 -12.57 1.72
CA LYS A 26 -11.81 -13.50 2.85
C LYS A 26 -10.96 -14.73 2.56
N ILE A 27 -10.19 -15.17 3.55
CA ILE A 27 -9.42 -16.41 3.51
C ILE A 27 -9.94 -17.35 4.59
N ASP A 28 -10.36 -18.54 4.16
CA ASP A 28 -10.76 -19.60 5.07
C ASP A 28 -9.54 -20.41 5.50
N LEU A 29 -9.28 -20.48 6.81
CA LEU A 29 -8.13 -21.18 7.36
C LEU A 29 -8.48 -22.62 7.68
N SER A 30 -7.60 -23.56 7.35
CA SER A 30 -7.75 -24.98 7.76
C SER A 30 -7.35 -25.26 9.21
N LEU A 31 -6.97 -24.23 9.99
CA LEU A 31 -6.52 -24.39 11.36
C LEU A 31 -7.70 -24.76 12.29
N PRO A 32 -7.52 -25.68 13.26
CA PRO A 32 -8.60 -26.09 14.16
C PRO A 32 -9.13 -24.96 15.03
N GLY A 33 -10.43 -24.97 15.36
CA GLY A 33 -11.04 -23.97 16.26
C GLY A 33 -10.36 -23.84 17.63
N GLU A 34 -9.92 -24.96 18.21
CA GLU A 34 -9.18 -24.99 19.48
C GLU A 34 -7.84 -24.22 19.43
N PHE A 35 -7.22 -24.14 18.25
CA PHE A 35 -6.00 -23.37 18.05
C PHE A 35 -6.28 -21.87 18.12
N HIS A 36 -7.38 -21.41 17.50
CA HIS A 36 -7.80 -20.02 17.55
C HIS A 36 -8.20 -19.60 18.98
N GLU A 37 -8.88 -20.48 19.72
CA GLU A 37 -9.24 -20.28 21.14
C GLU A 37 -8.00 -20.15 22.04
N ALA A 38 -6.95 -20.93 21.78
CA ALA A 38 -5.69 -20.83 22.51
C ALA A 38 -5.01 -19.46 22.28
N ILE A 39 -5.03 -18.94 21.05
CA ILE A 39 -4.55 -17.57 20.76
C ILE A 39 -5.41 -16.54 21.50
N ALA A 40 -6.73 -16.68 21.47
CA ALA A 40 -7.63 -15.74 22.12
C ALA A 40 -7.38 -15.66 23.63
N SER A 41 -7.27 -16.81 24.30
CA SER A 41 -6.99 -16.89 25.74
C SER A 41 -5.67 -16.23 26.12
N LYS A 42 -4.64 -16.31 25.26
CA LYS A 42 -3.38 -15.59 25.47
C LYS A 42 -3.51 -14.09 25.32
N LEU A 43 -4.32 -13.63 24.35
CA LEU A 43 -4.58 -12.21 24.18
C LEU A 43 -5.36 -11.62 25.36
N ASP A 44 -6.30 -12.37 25.93
CA ASP A 44 -6.99 -12.01 27.17
C ASP A 44 -5.96 -11.81 28.32
N LEU A 45 -5.05 -12.77 28.52
CA LEU A 45 -3.98 -12.65 29.52
C LEU A 45 -3.04 -11.48 29.23
N MET A 46 -2.71 -11.24 27.95
CA MET A 46 -1.84 -10.12 27.57
C MET A 46 -2.45 -8.76 27.88
N LEU A 47 -3.78 -8.62 27.85
CA LEU A 47 -4.46 -7.38 28.26
C LEU A 47 -4.24 -7.06 29.74
N GLU A 48 -4.05 -8.07 30.60
CA GLU A 48 -3.69 -7.88 32.00
C GLU A 48 -2.30 -7.25 32.18
N LEU A 49 -1.41 -7.42 31.20
CA LEU A 49 -0.07 -6.81 31.18
C LEU A 49 -0.08 -5.35 30.72
N GLY A 50 -1.12 -4.90 30.02
CA GLY A 50 -1.26 -3.53 29.53
C GLY A 50 -2.11 -3.38 28.26
N PRO A 51 -2.44 -2.13 27.86
CA PRO A 51 -3.49 -1.86 26.88
C PRO A 51 -3.15 -2.22 25.42
N ASN A 52 -1.87 -2.26 25.03
CA ASN A 52 -1.44 -2.69 23.69
C ASN A 52 0.06 -2.97 23.62
N LEU A 53 0.46 -4.17 23.18
CA LEU A 53 1.88 -4.51 22.99
C LEU A 53 2.42 -4.10 21.60
N GLY A 54 1.58 -3.60 20.70
CA GLY A 54 1.96 -3.17 19.36
C GLY A 54 2.78 -4.24 18.62
N ASN A 55 4.00 -3.87 18.22
CA ASN A 55 4.90 -4.77 17.51
C ASN A 55 5.39 -5.97 18.34
N ASN A 56 5.22 -5.94 19.67
CA ASN A 56 5.65 -7.00 20.59
C ASN A 56 4.62 -8.14 20.69
N VAL A 57 3.50 -8.09 19.95
CA VAL A 57 2.51 -9.18 19.93
C VAL A 57 3.09 -10.53 19.49
N LEU A 58 3.99 -10.56 18.50
CA LEU A 58 4.61 -11.80 17.99
C LEU A 58 5.55 -12.46 19.02
N PRO A 59 6.45 -11.72 19.68
CA PRO A 59 7.24 -12.26 20.78
C PRO A 59 6.43 -12.85 21.95
N HIS A 60 5.23 -12.33 22.22
CA HIS A 60 4.36 -12.81 23.31
C HIS A 60 3.44 -13.96 22.89
N ALA A 61 3.02 -13.99 21.63
CA ALA A 61 2.16 -15.02 21.06
C ALA A 61 2.78 -15.56 19.75
N PRO A 62 3.87 -16.36 19.84
CA PRO A 62 4.55 -16.88 18.65
C PRO A 62 3.64 -17.79 17.80
N GLU A 63 2.52 -18.27 18.35
CA GLU A 63 1.51 -19.07 17.64
C GLU A 63 0.94 -18.36 16.41
N PHE A 64 0.91 -17.01 16.40
CA PHE A 64 0.55 -16.26 15.19
C PHE A 64 1.37 -16.68 13.96
N ARG A 65 2.60 -17.17 14.15
CA ARG A 65 3.40 -17.72 13.05
C ARG A 65 2.76 -18.93 12.37
N HIS A 66 1.91 -19.70 13.04
CA HIS A 66 1.15 -20.77 12.38
C HIS A 66 0.00 -20.22 11.55
N VAL A 67 -0.68 -19.14 12.00
CA VAL A 67 -1.70 -18.43 11.19
C VAL A 67 -1.05 -17.81 9.95
N LEU A 68 0.01 -17.02 10.14
CA LEU A 68 0.66 -16.26 9.07
C LEU A 68 1.39 -17.14 8.05
N ASN A 69 1.77 -18.37 8.42
CA ASN A 69 2.38 -19.34 7.52
C ASN A 69 1.40 -20.48 7.15
N ALA A 70 0.11 -20.35 7.45
CA ALA A 70 -0.90 -21.28 6.94
C ALA A 70 -0.85 -21.25 5.40
N PRO A 71 -1.04 -22.39 4.72
CA PRO A 71 -0.85 -22.47 3.27
C PRO A 71 -1.79 -21.54 2.50
N GLU A 72 -3.00 -21.28 3.01
CA GLU A 72 -3.98 -20.36 2.43
C GLU A 72 -3.55 -18.90 2.57
N VAL A 73 -3.05 -18.52 3.74
CA VAL A 73 -2.54 -17.15 3.98
C VAL A 73 -1.30 -16.90 3.13
N ARG A 74 -0.37 -17.86 3.13
CA ARG A 74 0.86 -17.76 2.35
C ARG A 74 0.54 -17.70 0.85
N GLY A 75 -0.31 -18.57 0.35
CA GLY A 75 -0.67 -18.57 -1.06
C GLY A 75 -1.45 -17.34 -1.50
N ALA A 76 -2.30 -16.77 -0.64
CA ALA A 76 -2.95 -15.49 -0.89
C ALA A 76 -1.95 -14.32 -0.94
N LEU A 77 -1.00 -14.25 0.01
CA LEU A 77 0.06 -13.23 -0.03
C LEU A 77 0.95 -13.38 -1.27
N ILE A 78 1.30 -14.61 -1.68
CA ILE A 78 2.07 -14.87 -2.91
C ILE A 78 1.28 -14.38 -4.14
N SER A 79 -0.01 -14.70 -4.20
CA SER A 79 -0.90 -14.33 -5.30
C SER A 79 -1.01 -12.81 -5.46
N LEU A 80 -1.05 -12.07 -4.36
CA LEU A 80 -1.27 -10.62 -4.36
C LEU A 80 0.00 -9.78 -4.37
N LEU A 81 1.09 -10.26 -3.76
CA LEU A 81 2.33 -9.49 -3.53
C LEU A 81 3.59 -10.11 -4.14
N GLY A 82 3.52 -11.32 -4.73
CA GLY A 82 4.66 -12.06 -5.26
C GLY A 82 5.29 -13.01 -4.25
N GLU A 83 6.11 -13.96 -4.73
CA GLU A 83 6.69 -15.05 -3.92
C GLU A 83 7.59 -14.58 -2.77
N ASP A 84 8.16 -13.39 -2.92
CA ASP A 84 9.22 -12.82 -2.12
C ASP A 84 8.76 -11.61 -1.31
N TYR A 85 7.46 -11.54 -0.99
CA TYR A 85 6.88 -10.47 -0.19
C TYR A 85 7.62 -10.24 1.14
N ILE A 86 7.63 -8.97 1.57
CA ILE A 86 8.21 -8.51 2.82
C ILE A 86 7.13 -8.47 3.90
N GLU A 87 7.44 -8.93 5.11
CA GLU A 87 6.58 -8.71 6.28
C GLU A 87 6.94 -7.36 6.91
N HIS A 88 6.03 -6.40 6.83
CA HIS A 88 6.27 -5.09 7.43
C HIS A 88 6.34 -5.22 8.97
N PRO A 89 7.24 -4.48 9.65
CA PRO A 89 7.35 -4.55 11.11
C PRO A 89 6.07 -4.15 11.85
N HIS A 90 5.25 -3.29 11.25
CA HIS A 90 4.03 -2.79 11.90
C HIS A 90 2.95 -3.86 12.00
N ARG A 91 2.51 -4.07 13.24
CA ARG A 91 1.42 -4.94 13.64
C ARG A 91 0.74 -4.34 14.87
N TYR A 92 -0.56 -4.57 15.00
CA TYR A 92 -1.34 -3.96 16.07
C TYR A 92 -2.49 -4.86 16.49
N CYS A 93 -2.69 -4.98 17.80
CA CYS A 93 -3.83 -5.70 18.36
C CYS A 93 -4.94 -4.69 18.66
N HIS A 94 -5.98 -4.66 17.85
CA HIS A 94 -7.17 -3.86 18.11
C HIS A 94 -8.05 -4.60 19.13
N ASN A 95 -8.02 -4.15 20.38
CA ASN A 95 -8.85 -4.64 21.46
C ASN A 95 -10.03 -3.68 21.64
N ILE A 96 -11.25 -4.12 21.38
CA ILE A 96 -12.46 -3.32 21.62
C ILE A 96 -13.23 -3.92 22.79
N ALA A 97 -13.23 -3.21 23.91
CA ALA A 97 -14.03 -3.54 25.08
C ALA A 97 -15.54 -3.39 24.79
N PRO A 98 -16.39 -4.12 25.53
CA PRO A 98 -17.83 -3.85 25.58
C PRO A 98 -18.13 -2.38 25.81
N VAL A 99 -19.15 -1.84 25.12
CA VAL A 99 -19.68 -0.51 25.46
C VAL A 99 -20.59 -0.59 26.68
N ASP A 100 -20.54 0.43 27.53
CA ASP A 100 -21.43 0.54 28.69
C ASP A 100 -22.89 0.79 28.26
N GLU A 101 -23.07 1.59 27.19
CA GLU A 101 -24.38 1.96 26.65
C GLU A 101 -24.38 1.80 25.12
N MET A 102 -25.49 1.28 24.58
CA MET A 102 -25.67 1.13 23.15
C MET A 102 -25.85 2.52 22.49
N PRO A 103 -25.10 2.86 21.44
CA PRO A 103 -25.32 4.09 20.69
C PRO A 103 -26.76 4.19 20.14
N GLU A 104 -27.34 5.39 20.17
CA GLU A 104 -28.66 5.66 19.57
C GLU A 104 -28.66 5.39 18.05
N ASP A 105 -27.56 5.75 17.39
CA ASP A 105 -27.33 5.51 15.96
C ASP A 105 -26.06 4.68 15.78
N MET A 106 -26.26 3.38 15.56
CA MET A 106 -25.20 2.41 15.36
C MET A 106 -24.40 2.67 14.07
N GLU A 107 -25.07 3.09 13.01
CA GLU A 107 -24.45 3.32 11.71
C GLU A 107 -23.52 4.53 11.79
N ALA A 108 -24.00 5.64 12.37
CA ALA A 108 -23.17 6.82 12.60
C ALA A 108 -21.99 6.52 13.54
N ALA A 109 -22.19 5.72 14.59
CA ALA A 109 -21.14 5.35 15.53
C ALA A 109 -20.02 4.53 14.87
N VAL A 110 -20.36 3.59 13.99
CA VAL A 110 -19.37 2.84 13.19
C VAL A 110 -18.73 3.75 12.14
N GLY A 111 -19.54 4.55 11.44
CA GLY A 111 -19.10 5.49 10.41
C GLY A 111 -18.04 6.46 10.92
N GLN A 112 -18.18 6.99 12.15
CA GLN A 112 -17.18 7.86 12.78
C GLN A 112 -15.81 7.19 13.01
N ARG A 113 -15.77 5.86 13.06
CA ARG A 113 -14.53 5.08 13.21
C ARG A 113 -13.89 4.71 11.87
N CYS A 114 -14.57 4.96 10.75
CA CYS A 114 -14.03 4.70 9.42
C CYS A 114 -12.89 5.65 9.09
N HIS A 115 -11.77 5.09 8.64
CA HIS A 115 -10.56 5.80 8.28
C HIS A 115 -9.77 5.01 7.23
N GLN A 116 -8.70 5.64 6.74
CA GLN A 116 -7.63 4.95 6.03
C GLN A 116 -6.38 5.04 6.90
N ASP A 117 -5.63 3.94 6.99
CA ASP A 117 -4.36 3.94 7.71
C ASP A 117 -3.34 4.86 7.01
N SER A 118 -2.38 5.37 7.77
CA SER A 118 -1.19 6.03 7.22
C SER A 118 -0.02 5.04 7.16
N TYR A 119 0.89 5.22 6.20
CA TYR A 119 2.12 4.43 6.05
C TYR A 119 3.21 4.80 7.06
N THR A 120 2.81 5.03 8.30
CA THR A 120 3.64 5.35 9.46
C THR A 120 4.67 4.23 9.75
N PRO A 121 5.97 4.51 9.98
CA PRO A 121 6.68 5.80 9.97
C PRO A 121 7.08 6.30 8.58
N MET A 122 7.00 5.45 7.55
CA MET A 122 7.55 5.74 6.24
C MET A 122 6.81 6.87 5.50
N SER A 123 5.68 7.34 6.03
CA SER A 123 4.83 8.41 5.52
C SER A 123 4.68 8.41 4.00
N ARG A 124 4.58 7.20 3.45
CA ARG A 124 4.48 6.95 2.01
C ARG A 124 3.13 7.46 1.48
N PRO A 125 3.09 7.81 0.20
CA PRO A 125 1.84 8.09 -0.47
C PRO A 125 0.97 6.84 -0.54
N ARG A 126 -0.33 7.05 -0.75
CA ARG A 126 -1.26 5.98 -1.13
C ARG A 126 -0.73 5.25 -2.37
N GLN A 127 -1.09 3.98 -2.52
CA GLN A 127 -0.66 3.17 -3.64
C GLN A 127 -1.90 2.66 -4.35
N HIS A 128 -2.02 2.91 -5.65
CA HIS A 128 -3.10 2.29 -6.42
C HIS A 128 -2.77 0.82 -6.72
N TYR A 129 -1.51 0.51 -7.02
CA TYR A 129 -1.08 -0.86 -7.23
C TYR A 129 -1.09 -1.67 -5.92
N PRO A 130 -1.41 -2.98 -5.98
CA PRO A 130 -1.21 -3.96 -4.90
C PRO A 130 0.25 -4.15 -4.48
N ARG A 131 0.87 -3.11 -3.93
CA ARG A 131 2.20 -3.15 -3.30
C ARG A 131 2.14 -3.34 -1.80
N TYR A 132 0.97 -3.11 -1.20
CA TYR A 132 0.74 -3.33 0.22
C TYR A 132 -0.56 -4.08 0.45
N ALA A 133 -0.52 -5.04 1.38
CA ALA A 133 -1.70 -5.73 1.85
C ALA A 133 -1.73 -5.71 3.39
N ARG A 134 -2.92 -5.76 3.95
CA ARG A 134 -3.16 -5.84 5.39
C ARG A 134 -3.99 -7.08 5.69
N ILE A 135 -3.49 -7.90 6.60
CA ILE A 135 -4.25 -8.99 7.21
C ILE A 135 -5.09 -8.42 8.35
N ILE A 136 -6.34 -8.86 8.45
CA ILE A 136 -7.25 -8.69 9.59
C ILE A 136 -7.63 -10.09 10.07
N TYR A 137 -7.28 -10.44 11.30
CA TYR A 137 -7.51 -11.77 11.85
C TYR A 137 -8.29 -11.72 13.17
N TYR A 138 -9.30 -12.59 13.29
CA TYR A 138 -10.11 -12.77 14.49
C TYR A 138 -9.86 -14.16 15.11
N PRO A 139 -9.34 -14.22 16.35
CA PRO A 139 -9.14 -15.50 17.05
C PRO A 139 -10.43 -16.05 17.68
N ARG A 140 -11.51 -15.26 17.77
CA ARG A 140 -12.82 -15.66 18.29
C ARG A 140 -13.92 -15.45 17.26
N ASP A 141 -15.04 -16.13 17.45
CA ASP A 141 -16.27 -15.85 16.71
C ASP A 141 -16.65 -14.38 16.87
N THR A 142 -16.84 -13.70 15.74
CA THR A 142 -17.02 -12.23 15.69
C THR A 142 -18.25 -11.90 14.84
N PRO A 143 -19.48 -12.19 15.35
CA PRO A 143 -20.71 -11.71 14.73
C PRO A 143 -20.82 -10.18 14.84
N VAL A 144 -21.71 -9.53 14.08
CA VAL A 144 -21.93 -8.06 14.15
C VAL A 144 -21.99 -7.50 15.58
N LYS A 145 -22.71 -8.17 16.51
CA LYS A 145 -22.83 -7.73 17.91
C LYS A 145 -21.50 -7.67 18.67
N HIS A 146 -20.48 -8.40 18.24
CA HIS A 146 -19.15 -8.41 18.85
C HIS A 146 -18.26 -7.28 18.30
N GLY A 147 -18.75 -6.48 17.34
CA GLY A 147 -18.05 -5.33 16.79
C GLY A 147 -16.89 -5.68 15.85
N PRO A 148 -17.13 -6.45 14.77
CA PRO A 148 -16.11 -6.71 13.76
C PRO A 148 -15.64 -5.39 13.13
N THR A 149 -14.44 -5.40 12.57
CA THR A 149 -14.02 -4.36 11.62
C THR A 149 -15.01 -4.33 10.46
N HIS A 150 -15.37 -3.13 10.03
CA HIS A 150 -16.14 -2.88 8.83
C HIS A 150 -15.20 -2.42 7.72
N VAL A 151 -15.54 -2.72 6.48
CA VAL A 151 -14.83 -2.30 5.26
C VAL A 151 -15.81 -1.62 4.32
N THR A 152 -15.37 -0.61 3.59
CA THR A 152 -16.15 -0.01 2.50
C THR A 152 -15.60 -0.50 1.15
N PRO A 153 -16.29 -1.42 0.45
CA PRO A 153 -15.79 -2.00 -0.80
C PRO A 153 -15.53 -0.96 -1.90
N GLY A 154 -14.46 -1.16 -2.68
CA GLY A 154 -14.13 -0.33 -3.84
C GLY A 154 -13.48 1.02 -3.53
N THR A 155 -13.09 1.27 -2.27
CA THR A 155 -12.59 2.58 -1.81
C THR A 155 -11.06 2.68 -1.76
N GLN A 156 -10.33 1.67 -2.22
CA GLN A 156 -8.86 1.64 -2.23
C GLN A 156 -8.20 2.75 -3.08
N LEU A 157 -8.98 3.40 -3.95
CA LEU A 157 -8.56 4.52 -4.80
C LEU A 157 -8.99 5.89 -4.25
N HIS A 158 -9.67 5.92 -3.10
CA HIS A 158 -10.15 7.17 -2.51
C HIS A 158 -8.97 7.89 -1.83
N LYS A 159 -8.87 9.20 -2.09
CA LYS A 159 -7.90 10.08 -1.42
C LYS A 159 -8.33 10.43 0.00
N VAL A 160 -9.63 10.59 0.20
CA VAL A 160 -10.26 10.99 1.46
C VAL A 160 -11.49 10.13 1.74
N VAL A 161 -11.81 9.98 3.02
CA VAL A 161 -13.02 9.30 3.48
C VAL A 161 -14.20 10.27 3.44
N THR A 162 -15.24 9.94 2.68
CA THR A 162 -16.47 10.73 2.57
C THR A 162 -17.57 10.20 3.49
N ASP A 163 -18.64 10.97 3.69
CA ASP A 163 -19.80 10.49 4.48
C ASP A 163 -20.52 9.33 3.79
N ALA A 164 -20.56 9.31 2.46
CA ALA A 164 -21.08 8.18 1.69
C ALA A 164 -20.27 6.90 1.96
N ASP A 165 -18.95 7.02 2.06
CA ASP A 165 -18.08 5.87 2.39
C ASP A 165 -18.34 5.31 3.80
N ARG A 166 -18.67 6.18 4.75
CA ARG A 166 -18.97 5.81 6.14
C ARG A 166 -20.28 5.03 6.24
N VAL A 167 -21.29 5.45 5.47
CA VAL A 167 -22.61 4.79 5.37
C VAL A 167 -22.50 3.44 4.67
N ALA A 168 -21.66 3.33 3.63
CA ALA A 168 -21.51 2.11 2.85
C ALA A 168 -20.62 1.03 3.49
N ALA A 169 -20.14 1.24 4.73
CA ALA A 169 -19.26 0.29 5.40
C ALA A 169 -20.01 -0.97 5.86
N ILE A 170 -19.50 -2.16 5.50
CA ILE A 170 -20.11 -3.46 5.82
C ILE A 170 -19.25 -4.27 6.79
N PRO A 171 -19.84 -5.08 7.69
CA PRO A 171 -19.11 -5.83 8.70
C PRO A 171 -18.32 -7.00 8.10
N MET A 172 -17.06 -7.15 8.52
CA MET A 172 -16.20 -8.29 8.20
C MET A 172 -16.35 -9.38 9.27
N GLU A 173 -17.56 -9.92 9.40
CA GLU A 173 -17.89 -10.93 10.42
C GLU A 173 -17.48 -12.35 10.03
N GLY A 174 -17.40 -13.23 11.03
CA GLY A 174 -17.19 -14.65 10.80
C GLY A 174 -16.78 -15.43 12.06
N PRO A 175 -16.69 -16.77 11.93
CA PRO A 175 -16.28 -17.66 13.01
C PRO A 175 -14.86 -17.40 13.50
N ALA A 176 -14.50 -17.99 14.65
CA ALA A 176 -13.13 -18.02 15.13
C ALA A 176 -12.17 -18.52 14.04
N GLY A 177 -11.07 -17.80 13.84
CA GLY A 177 -10.13 -18.07 12.76
C GLY A 177 -10.37 -17.28 11.47
N SER A 178 -11.46 -16.51 11.39
CA SER A 178 -11.73 -15.68 10.21
C SER A 178 -10.58 -14.73 9.92
N LEU A 179 -10.08 -14.78 8.69
CA LEU A 179 -9.00 -13.95 8.20
C LEU A 179 -9.42 -13.25 6.91
N TRP A 180 -9.05 -11.98 6.81
CA TRP A 180 -9.26 -11.18 5.63
C TRP A 180 -7.96 -10.54 5.20
N ILE A 181 -7.78 -10.37 3.89
CA ILE A 181 -6.69 -9.58 3.32
C ILE A 181 -7.33 -8.39 2.62
N THR A 182 -6.91 -7.19 3.00
CA THR A 182 -7.40 -5.94 2.44
C THR A 182 -6.28 -5.19 1.74
N HIS A 183 -6.61 -4.51 0.64
CA HIS A 183 -5.78 -3.43 0.11
C HIS A 183 -5.52 -2.43 1.24
N PHE A 184 -4.27 -2.00 1.39
CA PHE A 184 -3.88 -1.18 2.55
C PHE A 184 -4.72 0.11 2.67
N ASP A 185 -4.98 0.74 1.52
CA ASP A 185 -5.73 1.99 1.41
C ASP A 185 -7.27 1.84 1.43
N VAL A 186 -7.83 0.62 1.54
CA VAL A 186 -9.29 0.48 1.64
C VAL A 186 -9.81 1.11 2.95
N ILE A 187 -10.94 1.81 2.86
CA ILE A 187 -11.59 2.43 4.02
C ILE A 187 -12.12 1.33 4.93
N HIS A 188 -11.81 1.45 6.22
CA HIS A 188 -12.22 0.49 7.23
C HIS A 188 -12.42 1.16 8.59
N GLY A 189 -13.17 0.52 9.49
CA GLY A 189 -13.47 1.06 10.82
C GLY A 189 -13.83 -0.02 11.83
N GLY A 190 -13.43 0.15 13.09
CA GLY A 190 -13.77 -0.83 14.13
C GLY A 190 -15.25 -0.77 14.52
N GLY A 191 -15.97 -1.89 14.47
CA GLY A 191 -17.36 -1.95 14.91
C GLY A 191 -17.57 -1.68 16.40
N ILE A 192 -18.83 -1.56 16.81
CA ILE A 192 -19.21 -1.38 18.22
C ILE A 192 -19.39 -2.75 18.86
N ASN A 193 -18.74 -2.97 20.01
CA ASN A 193 -18.85 -4.23 20.73
C ASN A 193 -19.99 -4.15 21.76
N LEU A 194 -21.08 -4.85 21.47
CA LEU A 194 -22.28 -4.98 22.31
C LEU A 194 -22.29 -6.33 23.09
N SER A 195 -21.20 -7.08 23.05
CA SER A 195 -21.05 -8.33 23.79
C SER A 195 -20.52 -8.08 25.21
N ASP A 196 -20.34 -9.15 25.98
CA ASP A 196 -19.80 -9.14 27.35
C ASP A 196 -18.29 -9.42 27.42
N THR A 197 -17.64 -9.64 26.28
CA THR A 197 -16.21 -9.97 26.20
C THR A 197 -15.45 -8.99 25.31
N THR A 198 -14.13 -8.89 25.49
CA THR A 198 -13.30 -8.02 24.64
C THR A 198 -13.11 -8.64 23.26
N ARG A 199 -13.34 -7.85 22.22
CA ARG A 199 -13.08 -8.28 20.85
C ARG A 199 -11.64 -8.05 20.47
N HIS A 200 -10.91 -9.13 20.22
CA HIS A 200 -9.56 -9.09 19.65
C HIS A 200 -9.58 -9.13 18.12
N MET A 201 -8.87 -8.20 17.49
CA MET A 201 -8.54 -8.24 16.06
C MET A 201 -7.07 -7.89 15.90
N ILE A 202 -6.32 -8.66 15.11
CA ILE A 202 -4.89 -8.41 14.92
C ILE A 202 -4.65 -8.03 13.47
N LYS A 203 -3.96 -6.90 13.27
CA LYS A 203 -3.49 -6.48 11.95
C LYS A 203 -2.01 -6.77 11.73
N PHE A 204 -1.69 -7.24 10.54
CA PHE A 204 -0.33 -7.41 10.02
C PHE A 204 -0.24 -6.78 8.64
N ILE A 205 0.90 -6.18 8.29
CA ILE A 205 1.10 -5.51 7.01
C ILE A 205 2.20 -6.23 6.23
N TYR A 206 2.00 -6.32 4.92
CA TYR A 206 2.93 -6.96 3.99
C TYR A 206 3.17 -6.04 2.80
N LEU A 207 4.36 -6.15 2.21
CA LEU A 207 4.75 -5.40 1.03
C LEU A 207 5.16 -6.33 -0.09
N ARG A 208 4.86 -5.93 -1.32
CA ARG A 208 5.50 -6.45 -2.51
C ARG A 208 6.98 -6.07 -2.52
N ARG A 209 7.84 -7.05 -2.77
CA ARG A 209 9.28 -6.85 -2.93
C ARG A 209 9.64 -6.59 -4.38
N THR A 210 9.21 -7.48 -5.27
CA THR A 210 9.51 -7.42 -6.70
C THR A 210 8.27 -7.06 -7.52
N GLU A 211 8.43 -6.17 -8.49
CA GLU A 211 7.37 -5.82 -9.44
C GLU A 211 7.01 -7.06 -10.29
N PRO A 212 5.72 -7.27 -10.59
CA PRO A 212 5.26 -8.45 -11.31
C PRO A 212 5.83 -8.52 -12.73
N THR A 213 6.37 -9.68 -13.11
CA THR A 213 6.77 -10.01 -14.50
C THR A 213 5.86 -11.06 -15.15
N SER A 214 5.04 -11.73 -14.34
CA SER A 214 4.04 -12.72 -14.71
C SER A 214 3.07 -12.91 -13.53
N PRO A 215 1.88 -13.50 -13.74
CA PRO A 215 0.99 -13.89 -12.65
C PRO A 215 1.69 -14.77 -11.60
N SER A 216 1.41 -14.53 -10.32
CA SER A 216 1.89 -15.34 -9.18
C SER A 216 0.77 -16.12 -8.48
N TRP A 217 -0.38 -16.25 -9.14
CA TRP A 217 -1.56 -16.99 -8.69
C TRP A 217 -1.94 -18.08 -9.71
N ASN A 218 -3.00 -18.84 -9.46
CA ASN A 218 -3.53 -19.80 -10.43
C ASN A 218 -4.28 -19.05 -11.54
N CYS A 219 -3.53 -18.50 -12.49
CA CYS A 219 -4.06 -17.68 -13.56
C CYS A 219 -4.46 -18.51 -14.78
N ASP A 220 -5.75 -18.50 -15.11
CA ASP A 220 -6.29 -19.16 -16.31
C ASP A 220 -6.39 -18.19 -17.49
N ARG A 221 -6.64 -16.90 -17.22
CA ARG A 221 -6.82 -15.86 -18.25
C ARG A 221 -6.16 -14.55 -17.88
N GLU A 222 -5.11 -14.18 -18.60
CA GLU A 222 -4.42 -12.88 -18.46
C GLU A 222 -5.19 -11.68 -19.02
N ARG A 223 -6.45 -11.84 -19.44
CA ARG A 223 -7.33 -10.74 -19.84
C ARG A 223 -8.28 -10.42 -18.70
N TRP A 224 -8.43 -9.13 -18.40
CA TRP A 224 -9.36 -8.67 -17.39
C TRP A 224 -10.80 -9.10 -17.71
N GLN A 225 -11.55 -9.37 -16.66
CA GLN A 225 -12.99 -9.50 -16.66
C GLN A 225 -13.46 -8.97 -15.30
N ASN A 226 -14.53 -8.18 -15.26
CA ASN A 226 -15.09 -7.76 -13.99
C ASN A 226 -15.50 -9.00 -13.16
N PRO A 227 -15.20 -9.02 -11.85
CA PRO A 227 -15.58 -10.14 -10.98
C PRO A 227 -17.11 -10.26 -10.89
N GLU A 228 -17.59 -11.48 -10.63
CA GLU A 228 -19.00 -11.77 -10.44
C GLU A 228 -19.56 -11.09 -9.19
N ASP A 229 -18.77 -11.06 -8.10
CA ASP A 229 -19.11 -10.39 -6.84
C ASP A 229 -18.55 -8.96 -6.79
N LEU A 230 -19.00 -8.08 -7.69
CA LEU A 230 -18.65 -6.67 -7.65
C LEU A 230 -19.50 -5.92 -6.60
N GLN A 231 -18.86 -5.50 -5.52
CA GLN A 231 -19.53 -4.85 -4.37
C GLN A 231 -19.39 -3.32 -4.39
N GLY A 232 -18.43 -2.79 -5.13
CA GLY A 232 -18.24 -1.35 -5.30
C GLY A 232 -19.39 -0.71 -6.10
N PRO A 233 -19.85 0.50 -5.76
CA PRO A 233 -21.00 1.12 -6.42
C PRO A 233 -20.73 1.65 -7.84
N TRP A 234 -19.46 1.79 -8.24
CA TRP A 234 -19.05 2.45 -9.47
C TRP A 234 -18.20 1.53 -10.35
N ASP A 235 -18.49 1.49 -11.65
CA ASP A 235 -17.68 0.77 -12.62
C ASP A 235 -16.40 1.55 -12.94
N LEU A 236 -15.26 0.99 -12.56
CA LEU A 236 -13.93 1.53 -12.78
C LEU A 236 -13.08 0.55 -13.62
N GLU A 237 -13.70 -0.13 -14.59
CA GLU A 237 -13.07 -1.10 -15.51
C GLU A 237 -11.70 -0.63 -16.02
N VAL A 238 -11.57 0.63 -16.48
CA VAL A 238 -10.31 1.20 -16.99
C VAL A 238 -9.18 1.16 -15.95
N VAL A 239 -9.52 1.28 -14.66
CA VAL A 239 -8.56 1.24 -13.56
C VAL A 239 -8.22 -0.20 -13.19
N TRP A 240 -9.24 -1.05 -13.03
CA TRP A 240 -9.05 -2.42 -12.59
C TRP A 240 -8.31 -3.27 -13.63
N SER A 241 -8.68 -3.13 -14.90
CA SER A 241 -7.97 -3.79 -16.01
C SER A 241 -6.52 -3.32 -16.13
N HIS A 242 -6.23 -2.06 -15.82
CA HIS A 242 -4.87 -1.53 -15.79
C HIS A 242 -4.02 -2.14 -14.66
N MET A 243 -4.62 -2.33 -13.49
CA MET A 243 -3.97 -3.03 -12.37
C MET A 243 -3.76 -4.51 -12.68
N TRP A 244 -4.74 -5.15 -13.31
CA TRP A 244 -4.65 -6.54 -13.73
C TRP A 244 -3.52 -6.76 -14.74
N ASP A 245 -3.45 -5.92 -15.77
CA ASP A 245 -2.39 -5.98 -16.76
C ASP A 245 -1.00 -5.78 -16.12
N TRP A 246 -0.88 -4.88 -15.13
CA TRP A 246 0.33 -4.76 -14.33
C TRP A 246 0.61 -6.03 -13.53
N MET A 247 -0.37 -6.61 -12.82
CA MET A 247 -0.19 -7.87 -12.07
C MET A 247 0.17 -9.07 -12.96
N CYS A 248 -0.27 -9.08 -14.22
CA CYS A 248 0.14 -10.05 -15.23
C CYS A 248 1.54 -9.77 -15.82
N GLY A 249 2.22 -8.69 -15.43
CA GLY A 249 3.55 -8.32 -15.93
C GLY A 249 3.55 -7.69 -17.32
N LYS A 250 2.41 -7.21 -17.80
CA LYS A 250 2.32 -6.59 -19.13
C LYS A 250 2.98 -5.20 -19.12
N ARG A 251 3.80 -4.94 -20.14
CA ARG A 251 4.40 -3.62 -20.37
C ARG A 251 3.37 -2.59 -20.80
N ASN A 252 2.46 -2.98 -21.70
CA ASN A 252 1.27 -2.20 -22.02
C ASN A 252 0.19 -2.53 -20.98
N ARG A 253 -0.10 -1.58 -20.10
CA ARG A 253 -1.07 -1.73 -19.01
C ARG A 253 -2.52 -1.41 -19.44
N TYR A 254 -2.78 -1.18 -20.72
CA TYR A 254 -4.13 -0.96 -21.27
C TYR A 254 -4.57 -2.06 -22.24
N ASP A 255 -3.83 -3.17 -22.30
CA ASP A 255 -4.06 -4.26 -23.25
C ASP A 255 -5.46 -4.89 -23.08
N SER A 256 -5.84 -5.21 -21.85
CA SER A 256 -7.17 -5.77 -21.55
C SER A 256 -8.27 -4.76 -21.90
N PHE A 257 -8.16 -3.54 -21.36
CA PHE A 257 -9.17 -2.49 -21.53
C PHE A 257 -9.46 -2.16 -23.00
N LEU A 258 -8.41 -1.91 -23.79
CA LEU A 258 -8.55 -1.54 -25.19
C LEU A 258 -9.06 -2.69 -26.04
N SER A 259 -8.70 -3.93 -25.69
CA SER A 259 -9.21 -5.12 -26.35
C SER A 259 -10.70 -5.33 -26.09
N ASP A 260 -11.17 -5.09 -24.87
CA ASP A 260 -12.59 -5.19 -24.49
C ASP A 260 -13.44 -4.09 -25.15
N ASN A 261 -12.85 -2.91 -25.32
CA ASN A 261 -13.54 -1.74 -25.86
C ASN A 261 -13.22 -1.46 -27.34
N ALA A 262 -12.63 -2.41 -28.05
CA ALA A 262 -12.22 -2.24 -29.46
C ALA A 262 -13.41 -1.98 -30.40
N THR A 263 -14.54 -2.66 -30.16
CA THR A 263 -15.76 -2.58 -30.99
C THR A 263 -16.90 -1.80 -30.32
N ALA A 264 -16.67 -1.23 -29.13
CA ALA A 264 -17.67 -0.43 -28.44
C ALA A 264 -17.97 0.86 -29.21
N ASP A 265 -19.20 1.38 -29.07
CA ASP A 265 -19.50 2.74 -29.52
C ASP A 265 -18.83 3.74 -28.60
N LYS A 266 -17.88 4.48 -29.17
CA LYS A 266 -17.04 5.44 -28.45
C LYS A 266 -17.56 6.86 -28.53
N GLY A 267 -18.66 7.12 -29.23
CA GLY A 267 -19.25 8.45 -29.36
C GLY A 267 -18.33 9.48 -30.02
N ASN A 268 -18.69 10.77 -29.89
CA ASN A 268 -17.92 11.91 -30.37
C ASN A 268 -17.23 12.63 -29.20
N VAL A 269 -15.94 12.96 -29.35
CA VAL A 269 -15.14 13.60 -28.29
C VAL A 269 -15.78 14.88 -27.75
N ALA A 270 -16.34 15.74 -28.60
CA ALA A 270 -16.94 17.00 -28.16
C ALA A 270 -18.18 16.80 -27.28
N ASP A 271 -19.04 15.84 -27.65
CA ASP A 271 -20.24 15.50 -26.87
C ASP A 271 -19.88 14.85 -25.52
N LEU A 272 -18.82 14.01 -25.52
CA LEU A 272 -18.31 13.39 -24.31
C LEU A 272 -17.69 14.42 -23.36
N VAL A 273 -16.91 15.38 -23.88
CA VAL A 273 -16.36 16.49 -23.09
C VAL A 273 -17.47 17.32 -22.47
N ALA A 274 -18.55 17.61 -23.21
CA ALA A 274 -19.71 18.31 -22.66
C ALA A 274 -20.40 17.54 -21.52
N THR A 275 -20.27 16.22 -21.49
CA THR A 275 -20.81 15.34 -20.44
C THR A 275 -19.97 15.32 -19.17
N LEU A 276 -18.71 15.78 -19.18
CA LEU A 276 -17.81 15.82 -18.01
C LEU A 276 -18.15 16.94 -17.01
N SER A 277 -19.38 17.45 -17.02
CA SER A 277 -19.80 18.53 -16.14
C SER A 277 -20.30 18.03 -14.79
N ALA A 278 -20.02 18.77 -13.72
CA ALA A 278 -20.46 18.44 -12.35
C ALA A 278 -21.99 18.43 -12.14
N GLN A 279 -22.79 18.89 -13.12
CA GLN A 279 -24.26 18.79 -13.07
C GLN A 279 -24.80 17.49 -13.66
N GLU A 280 -23.98 16.72 -14.38
CA GLU A 280 -24.40 15.44 -14.95
C GLU A 280 -24.39 14.35 -13.87
N PRO A 281 -25.28 13.34 -13.96
CA PRO A 281 -25.22 12.17 -13.09
C PRO A 281 -23.87 11.46 -13.20
N LEU A 282 -23.32 11.02 -12.06
CA LEU A 282 -21.98 10.44 -11.99
C LEU A 282 -21.82 9.23 -12.91
N GLU A 283 -22.82 8.37 -13.05
CA GLU A 283 -22.80 7.20 -13.93
C GLU A 283 -22.60 7.61 -15.40
N ARG A 284 -23.20 8.75 -15.79
CA ARG A 284 -23.06 9.31 -17.12
C ARG A 284 -21.67 9.89 -17.34
N VAL A 285 -21.13 10.58 -16.33
CA VAL A 285 -19.74 11.09 -16.33
C VAL A 285 -18.75 9.94 -16.46
N LEU A 286 -18.89 8.88 -15.65
CA LEU A 286 -18.02 7.69 -15.69
C LEU A 286 -18.09 6.97 -17.04
N THR A 287 -19.29 6.85 -17.62
CA THR A 287 -19.46 6.30 -18.97
C THR A 287 -18.71 7.12 -20.01
N ALA A 288 -18.80 8.46 -19.95
CA ALA A 288 -18.10 9.34 -20.87
C ALA A 288 -16.58 9.23 -20.72
N ILE A 289 -16.07 9.18 -19.47
CA ILE A 289 -14.64 8.97 -19.20
C ILE A 289 -14.16 7.64 -19.78
N ARG A 290 -14.93 6.55 -19.62
CA ARG A 290 -14.60 5.23 -20.18
C ARG A 290 -14.53 5.28 -21.71
N GLN A 291 -15.47 5.96 -22.37
CA GLN A 291 -15.46 6.12 -23.83
C GLN A 291 -14.26 6.94 -24.31
N LEU A 292 -13.91 8.02 -23.60
CA LEU A 292 -12.71 8.82 -23.88
C LEU A 292 -11.43 7.98 -23.72
N ALA A 293 -11.34 7.16 -22.67
CA ALA A 293 -10.22 6.23 -22.49
C ALA A 293 -10.13 5.23 -23.67
N ALA A 294 -11.26 4.69 -24.12
CA ALA A 294 -11.31 3.74 -25.23
C ALA A 294 -10.93 4.35 -26.60
N LEU A 295 -11.07 5.67 -26.77
CA LEU A 295 -10.58 6.41 -27.93
C LEU A 295 -9.05 6.57 -27.91
N GLY A 296 -8.43 6.49 -26.73
CA GLY A 296 -6.99 6.65 -26.55
C GLY A 296 -6.50 8.00 -27.10
N PRO A 297 -5.41 8.04 -27.89
CA PRO A 297 -4.86 9.29 -28.42
C PRO A 297 -5.85 10.15 -29.24
N GLN A 298 -6.93 9.56 -29.77
CA GLN A 298 -7.94 10.31 -30.53
C GLN A 298 -8.77 11.25 -29.64
N ALA A 299 -8.77 11.05 -28.32
CA ALA A 299 -9.43 11.92 -27.35
C ALA A 299 -8.53 13.06 -26.83
N ALA A 300 -7.49 13.46 -27.58
CA ALA A 300 -6.58 14.53 -27.20
C ALA A 300 -7.29 15.85 -26.80
N GLU A 301 -8.40 16.19 -27.47
CA GLU A 301 -9.18 17.39 -27.15
C GLU A 301 -9.85 17.33 -25.75
N ALA A 302 -9.99 16.15 -25.16
CA ALA A 302 -10.57 15.96 -23.83
C ALA A 302 -9.57 16.10 -22.68
N VAL A 303 -8.27 16.22 -22.97
CA VAL A 303 -7.20 16.24 -21.95
C VAL A 303 -7.45 17.32 -20.89
N SER A 304 -7.77 18.55 -21.31
CA SER A 304 -8.02 19.65 -20.35
C SER A 304 -9.22 19.35 -19.46
N ALA A 305 -10.33 18.87 -20.03
CA ALA A 305 -11.54 18.58 -19.27
C ALA A 305 -11.35 17.44 -18.28
N LEU A 306 -10.66 16.36 -18.68
CA LEU A 306 -10.31 15.27 -17.77
C LEU A 306 -9.33 15.73 -16.68
N ALA A 307 -8.36 16.58 -17.02
CA ALA A 307 -7.40 17.14 -16.06
C ALA A 307 -8.05 18.10 -15.04
N ASP A 308 -9.25 18.60 -15.29
CA ASP A 308 -10.02 19.45 -14.36
C ASP A 308 -10.83 18.63 -13.34
N LEU A 309 -11.14 17.36 -13.65
CA LEU A 309 -11.75 16.42 -12.71
C LEU A 309 -10.77 15.96 -11.62
N LEU A 310 -9.47 16.03 -11.90
CA LEU A 310 -8.41 15.66 -10.97
C LEU A 310 -8.45 16.51 -9.70
N ASN A 311 -8.12 15.89 -8.56
CA ASN A 311 -8.07 16.47 -7.22
C ASN A 311 -9.35 17.15 -6.67
N ARG A 312 -10.42 17.34 -7.47
CA ARG A 312 -11.56 18.20 -7.11
C ARG A 312 -12.92 17.51 -7.14
N ASP A 313 -13.07 16.40 -7.85
CA ASP A 313 -14.37 15.74 -8.06
C ASP A 313 -14.59 14.51 -7.15
N HIS A 314 -15.76 13.89 -7.29
CA HIS A 314 -16.15 12.62 -6.69
C HIS A 314 -15.05 11.56 -6.88
N GLN A 315 -14.75 10.78 -5.83
CA GLN A 315 -13.58 9.89 -5.78
C GLN A 315 -13.48 8.94 -6.98
N ALA A 316 -14.61 8.37 -7.41
CA ALA A 316 -14.70 7.52 -8.60
C ALA A 316 -14.36 8.26 -9.92
N ALA A 317 -14.89 9.47 -10.12
CA ALA A 317 -14.64 10.26 -11.33
C ALA A 317 -13.17 10.63 -11.45
N ARG A 318 -12.52 11.03 -10.34
CA ARG A 318 -11.08 11.34 -10.37
C ARG A 318 -10.22 10.13 -10.71
N ALA A 319 -10.52 8.97 -10.11
CA ALA A 319 -9.80 7.74 -10.40
C ALA A 319 -9.97 7.34 -11.87
N ALA A 320 -11.20 7.33 -12.39
CA ALA A 320 -11.47 7.05 -13.80
C ALA A 320 -10.74 8.04 -14.72
N ALA A 321 -10.79 9.35 -14.45
CA ALA A 321 -10.13 10.38 -15.25
C ALA A 321 -8.60 10.23 -15.26
N THR A 322 -8.01 9.85 -14.12
CA THR A 322 -6.56 9.60 -13.98
C THR A 322 -6.09 8.53 -14.97
N TYR A 323 -6.79 7.39 -15.02
CA TYR A 323 -6.42 6.29 -15.90
C TYR A 323 -6.93 6.48 -17.33
N ALA A 324 -7.96 7.30 -17.58
CA ALA A 324 -8.33 7.72 -18.92
C ALA A 324 -7.26 8.62 -19.56
N LEU A 325 -6.69 9.56 -18.80
CA LEU A 325 -5.54 10.36 -19.25
C LEU A 325 -4.32 9.47 -19.56
N GLY A 326 -4.11 8.43 -18.76
CA GLY A 326 -3.10 7.41 -19.06
C GLY A 326 -3.34 6.65 -20.37
N ALA A 327 -4.59 6.29 -20.67
CA ALA A 327 -4.98 5.64 -21.93
C ALA A 327 -4.86 6.59 -23.14
N ILE A 328 -5.09 7.90 -22.95
CA ILE A 328 -4.86 8.93 -23.98
C ILE A 328 -3.36 9.03 -24.31
N GLY A 329 -2.49 8.94 -23.31
CA GLY A 329 -1.05 8.84 -23.50
C GLY A 329 -0.37 10.18 -23.77
N GLU A 330 0.47 10.25 -24.82
CA GLU A 330 1.33 11.39 -25.15
C GLU A 330 0.63 12.76 -25.10
N PRO A 331 -0.60 12.94 -25.65
CA PRO A 331 -1.29 14.24 -25.63
C PRO A 331 -1.55 14.80 -24.22
N ALA A 332 -1.58 13.95 -23.19
CA ALA A 332 -1.81 14.39 -21.81
C ALA A 332 -0.53 14.87 -21.10
N VAL A 333 0.66 14.49 -21.59
CA VAL A 333 1.93 14.66 -20.87
C VAL A 333 2.25 16.13 -20.56
N GLU A 334 2.18 17.01 -21.55
CA GLU A 334 2.51 18.43 -21.38
C GLU A 334 1.62 19.10 -20.33
N THR A 335 0.30 18.86 -20.41
CA THR A 335 -0.69 19.43 -19.48
C THR A 335 -0.43 18.98 -18.04
N LEU A 336 -0.14 17.69 -17.84
CA LEU A 336 0.09 17.12 -16.51
C LEU A 336 1.43 17.58 -15.91
N VAL A 337 2.49 17.63 -16.72
CA VAL A 337 3.81 18.15 -16.31
C VAL A 337 3.71 19.61 -15.90
N ALA A 338 3.00 20.44 -16.66
CA ALA A 338 2.79 21.85 -16.32
C ALA A 338 2.05 22.02 -14.98
N LYS A 339 1.06 21.16 -14.69
CA LYS A 339 0.35 21.16 -13.40
C LYS A 339 1.27 20.80 -12.22
N LEU A 340 2.14 19.79 -12.38
CA LEU A 340 3.13 19.44 -11.35
C LEU A 340 4.17 20.54 -11.14
N GLU A 341 4.64 21.18 -12.22
CA GLU A 341 5.60 22.30 -12.14
C GLU A 341 4.97 23.50 -11.42
N ALA A 342 3.75 23.86 -11.77
CA ALA A 342 3.01 24.95 -11.12
C ALA A 342 2.79 24.67 -9.63
N ALA A 343 2.43 23.44 -9.26
CA ALA A 343 2.29 23.05 -7.86
C ALA A 343 3.61 23.12 -7.08
N GLY A 344 4.75 22.92 -7.77
CA GLY A 344 6.08 23.14 -7.20
C GLY A 344 6.34 24.60 -6.80
N GLN A 345 5.71 25.57 -7.46
CA GLN A 345 5.88 27.01 -7.19
C GLN A 345 5.05 27.49 -6.01
N THR A 346 3.88 26.89 -5.80
CA THR A 346 2.99 27.21 -4.67
C THR A 346 3.42 26.49 -3.38
N GLY A 347 4.24 25.45 -3.50
CA GLY A 347 4.66 24.60 -2.40
C GLY A 347 3.60 23.58 -2.02
N TRP A 348 3.94 22.73 -1.05
CA TRP A 348 2.99 21.80 -0.47
C TRP A 348 1.99 22.55 0.40
N GLU A 349 0.72 22.61 -0.01
CA GLU A 349 -0.34 23.12 0.86
C GLU A 349 -0.50 22.15 2.04
N GLU A 350 -0.29 22.65 3.27
CA GLU A 350 -0.53 21.97 4.55
C GLU A 350 -2.03 21.66 4.75
N GLY A 351 -2.62 20.86 3.88
CA GLY A 351 -4.00 20.37 3.97
C GLY A 351 -4.11 19.04 4.72
N ALA A 352 -2.99 18.34 4.94
CA ALA A 352 -2.99 17.12 5.73
C ALA A 352 -3.03 17.48 7.24
N PRO A 353 -3.93 16.88 8.04
CA PRO A 353 -4.00 17.19 9.47
C PRO A 353 -2.63 17.00 10.15
N ALA A 354 -2.16 18.08 10.77
CA ALA A 354 -0.80 18.26 11.29
C ALA A 354 -0.32 17.21 12.32
N ASN A 355 -1.24 16.39 12.85
CA ASN A 355 -0.97 15.43 13.92
C ASN A 355 -0.83 13.98 13.46
N TRP A 356 -1.10 13.65 12.18
CA TRP A 356 -1.14 12.26 11.70
C TRP A 356 -0.07 11.88 10.68
N SER A 357 0.60 12.84 10.05
CA SER A 357 1.36 12.56 8.84
C SER A 357 2.82 12.18 9.09
N GLU A 358 3.46 12.61 10.18
CA GLU A 358 4.92 12.46 10.34
C GLU A 358 5.65 12.90 9.05
N GLY A 359 5.16 13.96 8.40
CA GLY A 359 5.64 14.39 7.08
C GLY A 359 5.14 13.55 5.90
N ALA A 360 3.96 12.91 5.99
CA ALA A 360 3.34 12.18 4.89
C ALA A 360 2.97 13.12 3.75
N VAL A 361 3.29 12.66 2.56
CA VAL A 361 3.07 13.38 1.31
C VAL A 361 1.92 12.70 0.57
N GLN A 362 0.85 13.46 0.31
CA GLN A 362 -0.24 13.01 -0.56
C GLN A 362 0.06 13.38 -2.01
N MET A 363 0.22 12.40 -2.89
CA MET A 363 0.53 12.67 -4.30
C MET A 363 -0.68 13.23 -5.06
N MET A 364 -0.38 14.06 -6.03
CA MET A 364 -1.35 14.63 -6.98
C MET A 364 -1.86 13.56 -7.93
N ASP A 365 -3.14 13.63 -8.35
CA ASP A 365 -3.69 12.66 -9.33
C ASP A 365 -2.91 12.72 -10.66
N GLU A 366 -2.36 13.89 -11.00
CA GLU A 366 -1.49 14.11 -12.15
C GLU A 366 -0.24 13.22 -12.13
N ALA A 367 0.33 12.97 -10.95
CA ALA A 367 1.49 12.09 -10.81
C ALA A 367 1.12 10.62 -11.07
N TYR A 368 -0.06 10.17 -10.60
CA TYR A 368 -0.58 8.85 -10.95
C TYR A 368 -0.91 8.73 -12.44
N ALA A 369 -1.49 9.76 -13.05
CA ALA A 369 -1.79 9.78 -14.47
C ALA A 369 -0.50 9.69 -15.30
N LEU A 370 0.53 10.48 -14.96
CA LEU A 370 1.85 10.37 -15.60
C LEU A 370 2.46 8.99 -15.42
N GLY A 371 2.38 8.40 -14.21
CA GLY A 371 2.79 7.01 -13.96
C GLY A 371 2.04 5.99 -14.83
N ALA A 372 0.75 6.20 -15.06
CA ALA A 372 -0.09 5.36 -15.92
C ALA A 372 0.20 5.52 -17.42
N ILE A 373 0.59 6.73 -17.88
CA ILE A 373 1.09 6.99 -19.24
C ILE A 373 2.37 6.17 -19.52
N GLY A 374 3.21 5.98 -18.50
CA GLY A 374 4.43 5.18 -18.60
C GLY A 374 5.55 5.89 -19.36
N ARG A 375 6.25 5.15 -20.23
CA ARG A 375 7.54 5.57 -20.83
C ARG A 375 7.52 6.96 -21.49
N LEU A 376 6.41 7.37 -22.08
CA LEU A 376 6.28 8.67 -22.75
C LEU A 376 6.45 9.86 -21.79
N ALA A 377 6.19 9.66 -20.50
CA ALA A 377 6.35 10.69 -19.47
C ALA A 377 7.74 10.71 -18.82
N VAL A 378 8.62 9.72 -19.07
CA VAL A 378 9.92 9.59 -18.38
C VAL A 378 10.83 10.81 -18.59
N ALA A 379 11.06 11.22 -19.84
CA ALA A 379 11.96 12.34 -20.12
C ALA A 379 11.43 13.69 -19.56
N PRO A 380 10.14 14.05 -19.72
CA PRO A 380 9.57 15.22 -19.05
C PRO A 380 9.66 15.18 -17.52
N LEU A 381 9.44 14.01 -16.90
CA LEU A 381 9.57 13.83 -15.45
C LEU A 381 11.01 13.98 -14.97
N ILE A 382 12.00 13.51 -15.72
CA ILE A 382 13.42 13.77 -15.44
C ILE A 382 13.69 15.28 -15.44
N GLY A 383 13.13 16.02 -16.40
CA GLY A 383 13.22 17.49 -16.41
C GLY A 383 12.65 18.13 -15.15
N LEU A 384 11.49 17.66 -14.67
CA LEU A 384 10.89 18.17 -13.43
C LEU A 384 11.73 17.89 -12.18
N LEU A 385 12.46 16.77 -12.12
CA LEU A 385 13.40 16.50 -11.01
C LEU A 385 14.49 17.57 -10.91
N GLU A 386 14.81 18.27 -12.00
CA GLU A 386 15.86 19.29 -12.05
C GLU A 386 15.32 20.71 -11.89
N SER A 387 14.14 20.99 -12.47
CA SER A 387 13.60 22.36 -12.55
C SER A 387 12.56 22.72 -11.50
N ALA A 388 11.80 21.74 -11.00
CA ALA A 388 10.62 22.02 -10.18
C ALA A 388 10.97 22.36 -8.73
N GLY A 389 10.06 23.04 -8.03
CA GLY A 389 10.10 23.18 -6.58
C GLY A 389 9.91 21.83 -5.87
N GLU A 390 10.15 21.79 -4.55
CA GLU A 390 10.19 20.55 -3.76
C GLU A 390 8.99 19.63 -4.04
N TRP A 391 7.78 20.19 -4.04
CA TRP A 391 6.56 19.42 -4.26
C TRP A 391 6.45 18.81 -5.67
N GLY A 392 6.86 19.55 -6.69
CA GLY A 392 6.91 19.05 -8.06
C GLY A 392 7.94 17.93 -8.22
N ARG A 393 9.11 18.06 -7.58
CA ARG A 393 10.14 17.01 -7.57
C ARG A 393 9.68 15.74 -6.87
N ILE A 394 8.98 15.86 -5.73
CA ILE A 394 8.42 14.71 -5.03
C ILE A 394 7.41 13.95 -5.91
N ASN A 395 6.47 14.68 -6.53
CA ASN A 395 5.49 14.05 -7.42
C ASN A 395 6.14 13.44 -8.67
N ALA A 396 7.18 14.08 -9.22
CA ALA A 396 7.91 13.54 -10.36
C ALA A 396 8.67 12.25 -10.00
N ALA A 397 9.38 12.24 -8.86
CA ALA A 397 10.07 11.06 -8.37
C ALA A 397 9.08 9.91 -8.15
N PHE A 398 7.93 10.19 -7.52
CA PHE A 398 6.85 9.23 -7.32
C PHE A 398 6.34 8.64 -8.64
N ALA A 399 5.97 9.49 -9.60
CA ALA A 399 5.45 9.05 -10.89
C ALA A 399 6.43 8.12 -11.63
N LEU A 400 7.74 8.41 -11.57
CA LEU A 400 8.78 7.54 -12.13
C LEU A 400 8.84 6.18 -11.42
N GLY A 401 8.66 6.13 -10.10
CA GLY A 401 8.60 4.87 -9.34
C GLY A 401 7.39 4.01 -9.71
N GLU A 402 6.23 4.62 -9.99
CA GLU A 402 5.02 3.90 -10.41
C GLU A 402 5.16 3.21 -11.78
N MET A 403 6.13 3.62 -12.59
CA MET A 403 6.43 3.05 -13.90
C MET A 403 7.29 1.79 -13.85
N ASP A 404 7.75 1.36 -12.66
CA ASP A 404 8.69 0.24 -12.49
C ASP A 404 9.97 0.40 -13.35
N SER A 405 10.61 -0.72 -13.70
CA SER A 405 11.67 -0.81 -14.70
C SER A 405 11.44 -0.05 -16.02
N GLN A 406 10.21 0.37 -16.39
CA GLN A 406 10.01 1.23 -17.57
C GLN A 406 10.62 2.63 -17.42
N ALA A 407 10.96 3.07 -16.20
CA ALA A 407 11.62 4.33 -15.91
C ALA A 407 13.13 4.20 -15.65
N GLU A 408 13.79 3.12 -16.11
CA GLU A 408 15.23 2.90 -15.95
C GLU A 408 16.08 4.11 -16.40
N GLU A 409 15.66 4.82 -17.46
CA GLU A 409 16.33 6.02 -17.97
C GLU A 409 16.42 7.15 -16.90
N ALA A 410 15.58 7.13 -15.86
CA ALA A 410 15.57 8.11 -14.78
C ALA A 410 16.51 7.80 -13.61
N VAL A 411 17.13 6.61 -13.56
CA VAL A 411 18.04 6.20 -12.48
C VAL A 411 19.12 7.24 -12.18
N PRO A 412 19.83 7.83 -13.16
CA PRO A 412 20.85 8.85 -12.88
C PRO A 412 20.27 10.12 -12.23
N ALA A 413 19.06 10.53 -12.60
CA ALA A 413 18.41 11.72 -12.05
C ALA A 413 17.90 11.47 -10.62
N LEU A 414 17.25 10.33 -10.38
CA LEU A 414 16.82 9.91 -9.06
C LEU A 414 18.00 9.69 -8.10
N THR A 415 19.14 9.22 -8.61
CA THR A 415 20.38 9.09 -7.82
C THR A 415 20.84 10.45 -7.29
N ARG A 416 20.77 11.53 -8.10
CA ARG A 416 21.08 12.89 -7.64
C ARG A 416 20.13 13.36 -6.54
N CYS A 417 18.87 12.95 -6.57
CA CYS A 417 17.89 13.28 -5.52
C CYS A 417 18.24 12.69 -4.15
N LEU A 418 19.09 11.66 -4.06
CA LEU A 418 19.58 11.11 -2.77
C LEU A 418 20.50 12.08 -2.00
N ASP A 419 20.96 13.15 -2.67
CA ASP A 419 21.78 14.21 -2.09
C ASP A 419 20.98 15.48 -1.79
N ASP A 420 19.66 15.51 -2.05
CA ASP A 420 18.80 16.67 -1.75
C ASP A 420 18.74 16.94 -0.22
N ASP A 421 18.64 18.21 0.15
CA ASP A 421 18.52 18.64 1.55
C ASP A 421 17.18 18.22 2.16
N SER A 422 16.12 18.16 1.34
CA SER A 422 14.81 17.68 1.76
C SER A 422 14.82 16.16 1.91
N HIS A 423 14.63 15.71 3.14
CA HIS A 423 14.41 14.30 3.44
C HIS A 423 13.20 13.72 2.69
N ARG A 424 12.19 14.53 2.34
CA ARG A 424 10.99 14.07 1.61
C ARG A 424 11.33 13.67 0.17
N ILE A 425 12.19 14.44 -0.49
CA ILE A 425 12.71 14.10 -1.82
C ILE A 425 13.58 12.85 -1.73
N VAL A 426 14.52 12.79 -0.78
CA VAL A 426 15.40 11.64 -0.59
C VAL A 426 14.58 10.36 -0.38
N ARG A 427 13.57 10.38 0.49
CA ARG A 427 12.69 9.23 0.76
C ARG A 427 11.92 8.77 -0.48
N THR A 428 11.38 9.71 -1.25
CA THR A 428 10.64 9.38 -2.47
C THR A 428 11.57 8.81 -3.54
N ALA A 429 12.78 9.36 -3.68
CA ALA A 429 13.80 8.83 -4.59
C ALA A 429 14.28 7.43 -4.20
N LEU A 430 14.46 7.15 -2.90
CA LEU A 430 14.78 5.82 -2.38
C LEU A 430 13.69 4.80 -2.74
N ASP A 431 12.43 5.18 -2.57
CA ASP A 431 11.29 4.32 -2.92
C ASP A 431 11.24 4.04 -4.42
N SER A 432 11.43 5.06 -5.25
CA SER A 432 11.45 4.92 -6.71
C SER A 432 12.62 4.07 -7.19
N LEU A 433 13.84 4.32 -6.71
CA LEU A 433 15.02 3.51 -7.06
C LEU A 433 14.86 2.04 -6.62
N GLY A 434 14.27 1.80 -5.44
CA GLY A 434 13.97 0.43 -4.98
C GLY A 434 12.91 -0.28 -5.82
N THR A 435 12.00 0.44 -6.47
CA THR A 435 10.97 -0.13 -7.38
C THR A 435 11.49 -0.29 -8.81
N ILE A 436 12.23 0.69 -9.32
CA ILE A 436 12.78 0.69 -10.70
C ILE A 436 13.90 -0.34 -10.81
N GLY A 437 14.77 -0.42 -9.80
CA GLY A 437 16.02 -1.18 -9.89
C GLY A 437 16.98 -0.58 -10.93
N GLY A 438 17.49 -1.41 -11.84
CA GLY A 438 18.42 -1.01 -12.89
C GLY A 438 19.89 -1.15 -12.49
N ASP A 439 20.72 -0.20 -12.93
CA ASP A 439 22.15 -0.15 -12.61
C ASP A 439 22.39 0.29 -11.15
N ILE A 440 22.23 -0.68 -10.25
CA ILE A 440 22.30 -0.51 -8.79
C ILE A 440 23.64 0.10 -8.34
N ASP A 441 24.72 -0.13 -9.07
CA ASP A 441 26.05 0.40 -8.75
C ASP A 441 26.08 1.94 -8.75
N GLN A 442 25.14 2.60 -9.45
CA GLN A 442 25.05 4.07 -9.45
C GLN A 442 24.57 4.66 -8.13
N PHE A 443 23.67 3.97 -7.41
CA PHE A 443 22.99 4.55 -6.25
C PHE A 443 23.17 3.78 -4.94
N LEU A 444 23.50 2.48 -4.99
CA LEU A 444 23.71 1.67 -3.79
C LEU A 444 24.81 2.22 -2.87
N PRO A 445 25.97 2.73 -3.37
CA PRO A 445 26.96 3.36 -2.49
C PRO A 445 26.40 4.54 -1.69
N ARG A 446 25.45 5.29 -2.26
CA ARG A 446 24.80 6.41 -1.57
C ARG A 446 23.76 5.94 -0.57
N MET A 447 22.95 4.94 -0.92
CA MET A 447 22.00 4.29 -0.01
C MET A 447 22.71 3.75 1.24
N ARG A 448 23.84 3.04 1.08
CA ARG A 448 24.65 2.53 2.18
C ARG A 448 25.06 3.62 3.19
N ARG A 449 25.51 4.77 2.70
CA ARG A 449 25.85 5.93 3.55
C ARG A 449 24.61 6.49 4.27
N LEU A 450 23.48 6.63 3.58
CA LEU A 450 22.22 7.10 4.16
C LEU A 450 21.71 6.22 5.31
N LEU A 451 22.08 4.93 5.34
CA LEU A 451 21.69 4.01 6.41
C LEU A 451 22.33 4.34 7.76
N VAL A 452 23.49 5.01 7.76
CA VAL A 452 24.28 5.25 8.98
C VAL A 452 24.60 6.73 9.23
N GLU A 453 24.53 7.59 8.22
CA GLU A 453 24.84 9.00 8.38
C GLU A 453 23.75 9.76 9.18
N SER A 454 24.13 10.94 9.66
CA SER A 454 23.26 11.90 10.33
C SER A 454 23.44 13.24 9.66
N ARG A 455 22.35 13.99 9.52
CA ARG A 455 22.35 15.34 8.97
C ARG A 455 21.71 16.28 9.99
N PRO A 456 22.30 17.45 10.32
CA PRO A 456 21.77 18.33 11.36
C PRO A 456 20.29 18.70 11.18
N GLY A 457 19.84 18.93 9.94
CA GLY A 457 18.44 19.26 9.63
C GLY A 457 17.46 18.08 9.78
N TRP A 458 17.94 16.89 10.11
CA TRP A 458 17.15 15.65 10.20
C TRP A 458 17.10 15.08 11.63
N GLU A 459 17.53 15.85 12.64
CA GLU A 459 17.61 15.44 14.06
C GLU A 459 16.45 16.00 14.91
N GLU A 460 15.50 16.69 14.29
CA GLU A 460 14.32 17.21 14.98
C GLU A 460 13.19 16.19 14.98
N VAL A 461 12.53 16.04 16.13
CA VAL A 461 11.40 15.13 16.28
C VAL A 461 10.22 15.63 15.42
N LEU A 462 9.71 14.76 14.56
CA LEU A 462 8.65 15.08 13.59
C LEU A 462 7.30 15.41 14.22
N THR A 463 6.95 14.71 15.31
CA THR A 463 5.65 14.87 15.98
C THR A 463 5.78 14.67 17.49
N GLY A 464 4.84 15.21 18.27
CA GLY A 464 4.79 14.95 19.71
C GLY A 464 4.37 13.51 20.11
N ARG A 465 4.01 12.65 19.15
CA ARG A 465 3.47 11.31 19.44
C ARG A 465 4.57 10.27 19.63
N ARG A 466 5.67 10.39 18.89
CA ARG A 466 6.81 9.45 18.87
C ARG A 466 8.11 10.20 18.72
N ALA A 467 9.20 9.66 19.24
CA ALA A 467 10.54 10.24 19.15
C ALA A 467 11.20 10.04 17.78
N TRP A 468 10.42 10.02 16.70
CA TRP A 468 10.93 9.80 15.35
C TRP A 468 11.40 11.08 14.70
N MET A 469 12.49 10.97 13.97
CA MET A 469 13.14 12.05 13.25
C MET A 469 13.14 11.77 11.74
N PRO A 470 13.32 12.79 10.88
CA PRO A 470 13.50 12.60 9.45
C PRO A 470 14.54 11.54 9.09
N ARG A 471 15.65 11.47 9.85
CA ARG A 471 16.72 10.48 9.67
C ARG A 471 16.20 9.05 9.79
N ASP A 472 15.34 8.78 10.76
CA ASP A 472 14.79 7.44 10.97
C ASP A 472 13.97 7.02 9.74
N GLN A 473 13.15 7.91 9.21
CA GLN A 473 12.37 7.64 8.01
C GLN A 473 13.25 7.36 6.79
N VAL A 474 14.32 8.15 6.60
CA VAL A 474 15.29 7.91 5.52
C VAL A 474 15.91 6.51 5.67
N ARG A 475 16.38 6.13 6.86
CA ARG A 475 16.96 4.80 7.11
C ARG A 475 15.96 3.66 6.86
N LEU A 476 14.70 3.86 7.22
CA LEU A 476 13.62 2.90 6.91
C LEU A 476 13.41 2.74 5.40
N ASN A 477 13.37 3.85 4.66
CA ASN A 477 13.26 3.85 3.21
C ASN A 477 14.48 3.16 2.57
N VAL A 478 15.70 3.40 3.07
CA VAL A 478 16.92 2.70 2.62
C VAL A 478 16.83 1.20 2.86
N ALA A 479 16.52 0.76 4.08
CA ALA A 479 16.42 -0.67 4.40
C ALA A 479 15.34 -1.36 3.56
N THR A 480 14.20 -0.70 3.35
CA THR A 480 13.13 -1.21 2.47
C THR A 480 13.58 -1.28 1.01
N ALA A 481 14.27 -0.25 0.49
CA ALA A 481 14.78 -0.24 -0.87
C ALA A 481 15.80 -1.36 -1.08
N ILE A 482 16.74 -1.55 -0.15
CA ILE A 482 17.73 -2.65 -0.21
C ILE A 482 17.04 -4.02 -0.14
N ALA A 483 16.02 -4.20 0.70
CA ALA A 483 15.22 -5.43 0.72
C ALA A 483 14.56 -5.72 -0.64
N ARG A 484 14.02 -4.69 -1.30
CA ARG A 484 13.46 -4.79 -2.67
C ARG A 484 14.50 -5.23 -3.70
N LEU A 485 15.71 -4.70 -3.64
CA LEU A 485 16.80 -5.08 -4.53
C LEU A 485 17.31 -6.51 -4.28
N GLY A 486 17.17 -7.02 -3.05
CA GLY A 486 17.56 -8.39 -2.68
C GLY A 486 19.05 -8.64 -2.85
N SER A 487 19.42 -9.83 -3.34
CA SER A 487 20.81 -10.27 -3.49
C SER A 487 21.67 -9.36 -4.37
N ALA A 488 21.08 -8.57 -5.27
CA ALA A 488 21.81 -7.58 -6.05
C ALA A 488 22.42 -6.46 -5.19
N ALA A 489 21.92 -6.24 -3.97
CA ALA A 489 22.42 -5.28 -3.01
C ALA A 489 23.37 -5.89 -1.94
N ALA A 490 23.96 -7.06 -2.20
CA ALA A 490 24.84 -7.76 -1.26
C ALA A 490 26.01 -6.90 -0.73
N SER A 491 26.47 -5.89 -1.47
CA SER A 491 27.54 -5.01 -0.99
C SER A 491 27.14 -4.07 0.15
N ALA A 492 25.85 -4.02 0.52
CA ALA A 492 25.34 -3.24 1.65
C ALA A 492 25.22 -4.03 2.96
N GLU A 493 25.72 -5.27 2.98
CA GLU A 493 25.58 -6.18 4.12
C GLU A 493 26.15 -5.60 5.43
N ASP A 494 27.37 -5.05 5.41
CA ASP A 494 28.01 -4.49 6.62
C ASP A 494 27.18 -3.37 7.25
N GLU A 495 26.62 -2.48 6.42
CA GLU A 495 25.77 -1.39 6.90
C GLU A 495 24.41 -1.90 7.40
N LEU A 496 23.86 -2.96 6.80
CA LEU A 496 22.65 -3.61 7.29
C LEU A 496 22.86 -4.33 8.62
N VAL A 497 23.99 -5.03 8.81
CA VAL A 497 24.36 -5.64 10.08
C VAL A 497 24.46 -4.58 11.17
N THR A 498 25.08 -3.44 10.86
CA THR A 498 25.13 -2.29 11.78
C THR A 498 23.73 -1.75 12.10
N ALA A 499 22.84 -1.71 11.10
CA ALA A 499 21.48 -1.22 11.26
C ALA A 499 20.57 -2.12 12.13
N LEU A 500 20.98 -3.37 12.43
CA LEU A 500 20.27 -4.23 13.39
C LEU A 500 20.22 -3.62 14.80
N GLU A 501 21.21 -2.79 15.15
CA GLU A 501 21.29 -2.09 16.43
C GLU A 501 20.79 -0.63 16.37
N ASP A 502 20.11 -0.24 15.29
CA ASP A 502 19.61 1.13 15.13
C ASP A 502 18.64 1.50 16.27
N PRO A 503 18.76 2.70 16.88
CA PRO A 503 17.86 3.14 17.96
C PRO A 503 16.37 3.13 17.58
N CYS A 504 16.06 3.33 16.30
CA CYS A 504 14.72 3.15 15.77
C CYS A 504 14.50 1.66 15.45
N GLY A 505 13.80 0.94 16.33
CA GLY A 505 13.59 -0.51 16.16
C GLY A 505 12.90 -0.96 14.86
N TYR A 506 12.22 -0.06 14.13
CA TYR A 506 11.72 -0.37 12.78
C TYR A 506 12.86 -0.55 11.77
N VAL A 507 13.96 0.20 11.90
CA VAL A 507 15.12 0.11 11.01
C VAL A 507 15.77 -1.26 11.16
N GLY A 508 16.05 -1.70 12.40
CA GLY A 508 16.60 -3.04 12.65
C GLY A 508 15.69 -4.17 12.17
N LEU A 509 14.36 -4.02 12.29
CA LEU A 509 13.41 -5.03 11.79
C LEU A 509 13.37 -5.10 10.26
N LEU A 510 13.47 -3.97 9.55
CA LEU A 510 13.58 -3.98 8.08
C LEU A 510 14.96 -4.42 7.60
N ALA A 511 16.03 -4.08 8.34
CA ALA A 511 17.38 -4.56 8.05
C ALA A 511 17.47 -6.09 8.20
N THR A 512 16.77 -6.67 9.19
CA THR A 512 16.62 -8.13 9.34
C THR A 512 16.02 -8.76 8.08
N ASP A 513 14.97 -8.16 7.53
CA ASP A 513 14.33 -8.64 6.31
C ASP A 513 15.25 -8.49 5.09
N ALA A 514 15.91 -7.33 4.95
CA ALA A 514 16.89 -7.09 3.89
C ALA A 514 18.04 -8.11 3.92
N LEU A 515 18.63 -8.39 5.08
CA LEU A 515 19.69 -9.38 5.26
C LEU A 515 19.24 -10.79 4.83
N ARG A 516 18.03 -11.20 5.22
CA ARG A 516 17.46 -12.50 4.79
C ARG A 516 17.31 -12.60 3.28
N HIS A 517 17.06 -11.47 2.60
CA HIS A 517 16.93 -11.41 1.14
C HIS A 517 18.27 -11.20 0.41
N LEU A 518 19.35 -10.84 1.10
CA LEU A 518 20.70 -10.93 0.55
C LEU A 518 21.11 -12.39 0.37
N GLY A 519 20.75 -13.25 1.32
CA GLY A 519 20.95 -14.70 1.26
C GLY A 519 22.41 -15.15 1.42
N SER A 520 23.25 -14.33 2.08
CA SER A 520 24.63 -14.70 2.40
C SER A 520 24.69 -15.44 3.76
N PRO A 521 25.66 -16.35 3.96
CA PRO A 521 25.83 -17.05 5.24
C PRO A 521 26.07 -16.10 6.42
N THR A 522 26.78 -15.00 6.18
CA THR A 522 27.09 -13.98 7.18
C THR A 522 25.87 -13.14 7.55
N ALA A 523 25.00 -12.83 6.59
CA ALA A 523 23.70 -12.21 6.86
C ALA A 523 22.80 -13.13 7.70
N ASP A 524 22.74 -14.43 7.38
CA ASP A 524 22.00 -15.43 8.15
C ASP A 524 22.54 -15.56 9.58
N GLU A 525 23.87 -15.58 9.76
CA GLU A 525 24.53 -15.62 11.07
C GLU A 525 24.19 -14.37 11.90
N ALA A 526 24.29 -13.16 11.32
CA ALA A 526 23.95 -11.92 12.01
C ALA A 526 22.48 -11.88 12.47
N VAL A 527 21.54 -12.32 11.63
CA VAL A 527 20.13 -12.43 12.00
C VAL A 527 19.93 -13.47 13.09
N MET A 528 20.62 -14.61 13.02
CA MET A 528 20.55 -15.64 14.06
C MET A 528 21.10 -15.15 15.40
N ASP A 529 22.19 -14.40 15.40
CA ASP A 529 22.77 -13.79 16.60
C ASP A 529 21.81 -12.80 17.25
N LEU A 530 21.14 -11.95 16.46
CA LEU A 530 20.09 -11.07 16.96
C LEU A 530 18.96 -11.86 17.64
N VAL A 531 18.47 -12.92 16.99
CA VAL A 531 17.42 -13.78 17.54
C VAL A 531 17.90 -14.48 18.82
N MET A 532 19.15 -14.96 18.87
CA MET A 532 19.77 -15.58 20.05
C MET A 532 19.86 -14.59 21.22
N ALA A 533 20.26 -13.35 20.96
CA ALA A 533 20.38 -12.31 21.97
C ALA A 533 19.01 -11.86 22.52
N GLN A 534 17.96 -11.91 21.70
CA GLN A 534 16.61 -11.49 22.07
C GLN A 534 15.71 -12.64 22.57
N ARG A 535 16.26 -13.82 22.86
CA ARG A 535 15.46 -14.93 23.41
C ARG A 535 14.92 -14.59 24.79
N TRP A 536 13.70 -15.06 25.04
CA TRP A 536 13.04 -14.93 26.33
C TRP A 536 12.82 -16.30 26.93
N ASP A 537 13.26 -16.51 28.17
CA ASP A 537 13.00 -17.73 28.92
C ASP A 537 11.73 -17.56 29.77
N SER A 538 10.61 -18.02 29.24
CA SER A 538 9.31 -17.93 29.91
C SER A 538 9.21 -18.81 31.16
N SER A 539 10.17 -19.72 31.42
CA SER A 539 10.19 -20.51 32.65
C SER A 539 10.67 -19.72 33.87
N LEU A 540 11.41 -18.62 33.63
CA LEU A 540 11.93 -17.74 34.68
C LEU A 540 10.98 -16.58 34.98
N SER A 541 10.25 -16.11 33.97
CA SER A 541 9.18 -15.12 34.12
C SER A 541 8.20 -15.23 32.96
N GLU A 542 6.92 -15.34 33.28
CA GLU A 542 5.84 -15.30 32.29
C GLU A 542 5.71 -13.91 31.64
N ALA A 543 6.13 -12.85 32.35
CA ALA A 543 6.09 -11.47 31.88
C ALA A 543 7.45 -11.03 31.31
N ARG A 544 7.49 -10.72 30.01
CA ARG A 544 8.63 -10.11 29.33
C ARG A 544 8.68 -8.59 29.65
N PRO A 545 9.75 -8.05 30.24
CA PRO A 545 9.74 -6.73 30.89
C PRO A 545 9.96 -5.52 29.96
N TRP A 546 9.73 -5.65 28.65
CA TRP A 546 9.94 -4.56 27.69
C TRP A 546 8.88 -4.48 26.59
#